data_AF-W0HRG1-F1
#
_entry.id   AF-W0HRG1-F1
#
_cell.length_a   1.000
_cell.length_b   1.000
_cell.length_c   1.000
_cell.angle_alpha   90.00
_cell.angle_beta   90.00
_cell.angle_gamma   90.00
#
_symmetry.space_group_name_H-M   'P 1'
#
loop_
_entity.id
_entity.type
_entity.pdbx_description
1 polymer ?
#
loop_
_entity_poly.entity_id
_entity_poly.type
_entity_poly.pdbx_seq_one_letter_code
_entity_poly.pdbx_strand_id
1 'polypeptide(L)'
;MRENRDPAAALADFTARYVEYWRQTTGGLPVSHGVSDIPSPCVAGGDGDAVYWQPRPAAPDQTLAGVERALALRLQPAAQAYYCSQYAGDMPAAFEGEPLELVQVWSESDFVRVQENLIGHLLMQQRLRQTSTLFIGTTASELTIISLCNLSEQVLHEQVGGKRR
;
A
#
# COMPACT_ATOMS: atom_id res chain seq x y z
N MET A 1 18.80 9.13 16.78
CA MET A 1 17.38 9.58 16.87
C MET A 1 16.77 9.35 15.50
N ARG A 2 15.75 8.50 15.38
CA ARG A 2 14.98 8.43 14.13
C ARG A 2 14.11 9.68 14.11
N GLU A 3 14.28 10.55 13.12
CA GLU A 3 13.34 11.65 12.92
C GLU A 3 11.94 11.06 12.75
N ASN A 4 11.00 11.51 13.58
CA ASN A 4 9.60 11.12 13.49
C ASN A 4 8.97 11.82 12.29
N ARG A 5 9.33 11.36 11.09
CA ARG A 5 8.84 11.89 9.83
C ARG A 5 7.38 11.51 9.66
N ASP A 6 6.55 12.47 9.26
CA ASP A 6 5.15 12.22 8.88
C ASP A 6 5.09 11.10 7.82
N PRO A 7 4.39 9.98 8.09
CA PRO A 7 4.30 8.87 7.14
C PRO A 7 3.75 9.27 5.76
N ALA A 8 2.82 10.25 5.70
CA ALA A 8 2.28 10.73 4.42
C ALA A 8 3.37 11.45 3.61
N ALA A 9 4.12 12.34 4.25
CA ALA A 9 5.25 13.03 3.62
C ALA A 9 6.36 12.04 3.20
N ALA A 10 6.64 11.02 4.02
CA ALA A 10 7.62 10.00 3.70
C ALA A 10 7.21 9.16 2.46
N LEU A 11 5.93 8.79 2.36
CA LEU A 11 5.39 8.08 1.20
C LEU A 11 5.39 8.96 -0.06
N ALA A 12 4.99 10.23 0.04
CA ALA A 12 5.02 11.18 -1.07
C ALA A 12 6.44 11.36 -1.61
N ASP A 13 7.43 11.51 -0.72
CA ASP A 13 8.84 11.61 -1.10
C ASP A 13 9.38 10.33 -1.75
N PHE A 14 9.00 9.16 -1.22
CA PHE A 14 9.35 7.89 -1.86
C PHE A 14 8.78 7.82 -3.28
N THR A 15 7.49 8.13 -3.43
CA THR A 15 6.76 8.09 -4.72
C THR A 15 7.36 9.07 -5.73
N ALA A 16 7.74 10.27 -5.29
CA ALA A 16 8.40 11.24 -6.15
C ALA A 16 9.76 10.73 -6.65
N ARG A 17 10.57 10.12 -5.77
CA ARG A 17 11.84 9.48 -6.16
C ARG A 17 11.62 8.30 -7.10
N TYR A 18 10.57 7.51 -6.88
CA TYR A 18 10.21 6.38 -7.74
C TYR A 18 9.85 6.84 -9.16
N VAL A 19 8.98 7.85 -9.30
CA VAL A 19 8.64 8.43 -10.61
C VAL A 19 9.87 9.00 -11.31
N GLU A 20 10.73 9.71 -10.58
CA GLU A 20 11.94 10.30 -11.16
C GLU A 20 12.94 9.24 -11.61
N TYR A 21 13.10 8.16 -10.82
CA TYR A 21 13.93 7.02 -11.21
C TYR A 21 13.47 6.41 -12.55
N TRP A 22 12.17 6.22 -12.74
CA TRP A 22 11.62 5.74 -14.02
C TRP A 22 11.93 6.70 -15.17
N ARG A 23 11.72 8.00 -14.97
CA ARG A 23 12.04 9.02 -15.99
C ARG A 23 13.51 8.98 -16.42
N GLN A 24 14.41 8.81 -15.47
CA GLN A 24 15.85 8.78 -15.75
C GLN A 24 16.31 7.48 -16.43
N THR A 25 15.67 6.35 -16.11
CA THR A 25 16.13 5.02 -16.57
C THR A 25 15.43 4.55 -17.83
N THR A 26 14.15 4.90 -18.03
CA THR A 26 13.36 4.47 -19.19
C THR A 26 12.97 5.62 -20.12
N GLY A 27 13.16 6.88 -19.69
CA GLY A 27 12.69 8.06 -20.40
C GLY A 27 11.19 8.33 -20.27
N GLY A 28 10.47 7.54 -19.46
CA GLY A 28 9.02 7.58 -19.35
C GLY A 28 8.49 7.65 -17.91
N LEU A 29 7.17 7.61 -17.79
CA LEU A 29 6.50 7.45 -16.49
C LEU A 29 6.57 5.99 -16.02
N PRO A 30 6.34 5.72 -14.73
CA PRO A 30 6.07 4.37 -14.26
C PRO A 30 4.98 3.67 -15.07
N VAL A 31 5.18 2.37 -15.29
CA VAL A 31 4.28 1.52 -16.07
C VAL A 31 3.72 0.42 -15.17
N SER A 32 2.40 0.21 -15.25
CA SER A 32 1.72 -0.94 -14.65
C SER A 32 1.03 -1.76 -15.75
N HIS A 33 0.93 -3.07 -15.53
CA HIS A 33 0.29 -4.03 -16.43
C HIS A 33 -0.93 -4.66 -15.75
N GLY A 34 -1.88 -5.19 -16.53
CA GLY A 34 -3.08 -5.85 -15.99
C GLY A 34 -4.11 -4.92 -15.33
N VAL A 35 -3.92 -3.60 -15.44
CA VAL A 35 -4.82 -2.57 -14.89
C VAL A 35 -5.42 -1.65 -15.97
N SER A 36 -5.23 -1.98 -17.26
CA SER A 36 -5.73 -1.19 -18.39
C SER A 36 -7.25 -0.98 -18.37
N ASP A 37 -7.99 -1.95 -17.85
CA ASP A 37 -9.45 -1.92 -17.75
C ASP A 37 -9.97 -1.35 -16.43
N ILE A 38 -9.07 -0.89 -15.55
CA ILE A 38 -9.42 -0.34 -14.22
C ILE A 38 -9.23 1.18 -14.23
N PRO A 39 -10.32 1.97 -14.23
CA PRO A 39 -10.21 3.42 -14.25
C PRO A 39 -9.49 3.98 -13.03
N SER A 40 -8.61 4.95 -13.27
CA SER A 40 -7.91 5.68 -12.21
C SER A 40 -7.54 7.09 -12.64
N PRO A 41 -7.55 8.07 -11.71
CA PRO A 41 -7.03 9.40 -11.97
C PRO A 41 -5.50 9.42 -12.18
N CYS A 42 -4.80 8.33 -11.85
CA CYS A 42 -3.35 8.18 -12.02
C CYS A 42 -2.96 7.96 -13.48
N VAL A 43 -3.88 7.47 -14.31
CA VAL A 43 -3.63 7.17 -15.73
C VAL A 43 -3.23 8.43 -16.48
N ALA A 44 -2.03 8.43 -17.03
CA ALA A 44 -1.47 9.49 -17.87
C ALA A 44 -1.42 9.08 -19.36
N GLY A 45 -1.56 7.80 -19.65
CA GLY A 45 -1.57 7.24 -20.99
C GLY A 45 -1.42 5.72 -20.93
N GLY A 46 -1.26 5.08 -22.08
CA GLY A 46 -1.02 3.65 -22.16
C GLY A 46 -0.87 3.16 -23.59
N ASP A 47 -0.39 1.93 -23.73
CA ASP A 47 -0.28 1.21 -25.00
C ASP A 47 -0.56 -0.29 -24.76
N GLY A 48 -1.61 -0.81 -25.38
CA GLY A 48 -2.10 -2.16 -25.11
C GLY A 48 -2.45 -2.37 -23.63
N ASP A 49 -1.78 -3.33 -22.99
CA ASP A 49 -1.94 -3.65 -21.56
C ASP A 49 -1.08 -2.75 -20.64
N ALA A 50 -0.17 -1.94 -21.21
CA ALA A 50 0.67 -1.04 -20.44
C ALA A 50 -0.08 0.25 -20.09
N VAL A 51 -0.10 0.60 -18.81
CA VAL A 51 -0.66 1.86 -18.29
C VAL A 51 0.46 2.72 -17.73
N TYR A 52 0.64 3.90 -18.31
CA TYR A 52 1.55 4.93 -17.80
C TYR A 52 0.85 5.74 -16.73
N TRP A 53 1.49 5.94 -15.59
CA TRP A 53 0.83 6.58 -14.46
C TRP A 53 1.68 7.57 -13.69
N GLN A 54 1.00 8.46 -12.98
CA GLN A 54 1.60 9.39 -12.04
C GLN A 54 0.70 9.52 -10.80
N PRO A 55 1.26 9.75 -9.60
CA PRO A 55 0.46 9.80 -8.38
C PRO A 55 -0.52 10.97 -8.40
N ARG A 56 -1.66 10.78 -7.74
CA ARG A 56 -2.68 11.81 -7.53
C ARG A 56 -3.02 11.91 -6.05
N PRO A 57 -3.44 13.07 -5.54
CA PRO A 57 -4.01 13.15 -4.20
C PRO A 57 -5.21 12.20 -4.07
N ALA A 58 -5.32 11.53 -2.92
CA ALA A 58 -6.53 10.77 -2.60
C ALA A 58 -7.74 11.70 -2.41
N ALA A 59 -8.94 11.13 -2.38
CA ALA A 59 -10.14 11.92 -2.10
C ALA A 59 -10.06 12.57 -0.69
N PRO A 60 -10.49 13.83 -0.51
CA PRO A 60 -10.34 14.54 0.77
C PRO A 60 -11.00 13.87 1.98
N ASP A 61 -12.05 13.09 1.74
CA ASP A 61 -12.83 12.35 2.73
C ASP A 61 -12.44 10.86 2.84
N GLN A 62 -11.42 10.42 2.08
CA GLN A 62 -10.92 9.05 2.11
C GLN A 62 -10.44 8.67 3.51
N THR A 63 -10.97 7.58 4.05
CA THR A 63 -10.62 7.16 5.42
C THR A 63 -10.81 5.67 5.69
N LEU A 64 -9.98 5.11 6.58
CA LEU A 64 -10.12 3.76 7.12
C LEU A 64 -11.11 3.68 8.29
N ALA A 65 -11.83 4.76 8.63
CA ALA A 65 -12.86 4.75 9.67
C ALA A 65 -13.97 3.68 9.43
N GLY A 66 -14.19 3.27 8.18
CA GLY A 66 -15.04 2.11 7.85
C GLY A 66 -14.50 0.80 8.44
N VAL A 67 -13.20 0.54 8.24
CA VAL A 67 -12.49 -0.64 8.78
C VAL A 67 -12.51 -0.64 10.30
N GLU A 68 -12.20 0.50 10.93
CA GLU A 68 -12.22 0.64 12.39
C GLU A 68 -13.60 0.32 12.99
N ARG A 69 -14.67 0.85 12.38
CA ARG A 69 -16.05 0.59 12.81
C ARG A 69 -16.45 -0.87 12.62
N ALA A 70 -16.09 -1.46 11.48
CA ALA A 70 -16.44 -2.85 11.16
C ALA A 70 -15.85 -3.86 12.16
N LEU A 71 -14.68 -3.54 12.73
CA LEU A 71 -13.92 -4.47 13.58
C LEU A 71 -13.79 -4.03 15.04
N ALA A 72 -14.41 -2.90 15.40
CA ALA A 72 -14.33 -2.28 16.72
C ALA A 72 -12.88 -2.15 17.24
N LEU A 73 -11.98 -1.68 16.37
CA LEU A 73 -10.56 -1.47 16.68
C LEU A 73 -10.10 -0.06 16.28
N ARG A 74 -8.93 0.34 16.76
CA ARG A 74 -8.25 1.57 16.35
C ARG A 74 -7.05 1.22 15.51
N LEU A 75 -6.95 1.81 14.32
CA LEU A 75 -5.82 1.62 13.44
C LEU A 75 -4.71 2.63 13.75
N GLN A 76 -3.46 2.23 13.51
CA GLN A 76 -2.33 3.12 13.63
C GLN A 76 -2.45 4.29 12.63
N PRO A 77 -2.13 5.53 13.03
CA PRO A 77 -2.20 6.69 12.13
C PRO A 77 -1.36 6.52 10.85
N ALA A 78 -0.25 5.77 10.93
CA ALA A 78 0.57 5.45 9.77
C ALA A 78 -0.18 4.64 8.70
N ALA A 79 -1.12 3.76 9.07
CA ALA A 79 -1.94 3.04 8.09
C ALA A 79 -2.90 3.98 7.35
N GLN A 80 -3.51 4.91 8.08
CA GLN A 80 -4.36 5.95 7.49
C GLN A 80 -3.56 6.80 6.52
N ALA A 81 -2.37 7.27 6.92
CA ALA A 81 -1.49 8.03 6.05
C ALA A 81 -1.06 7.25 4.80
N TYR A 82 -0.77 5.95 4.95
CA TYR A 82 -0.34 5.10 3.84
C TYR A 82 -1.43 4.91 2.79
N TYR A 83 -2.67 4.62 3.21
CA TYR A 83 -3.77 4.30 2.31
C TYR A 83 -4.66 5.48 1.92
N CYS A 84 -4.51 6.65 2.55
CA CYS A 84 -5.42 7.78 2.33
C CYS A 84 -4.71 9.09 1.93
N SER A 85 -3.41 9.07 1.65
CA SER A 85 -2.67 10.28 1.21
C SER A 85 -2.64 10.46 -0.31
N GLN A 86 -2.57 9.36 -1.06
CA GLN A 86 -2.45 9.39 -2.52
C GLN A 86 -3.13 8.19 -3.18
N TYR A 87 -3.43 8.36 -4.45
CA TYR A 87 -3.59 7.27 -5.40
C TYR A 87 -2.28 7.09 -6.18
N ALA A 88 -1.89 5.83 -6.40
CA ALA A 88 -0.70 5.45 -7.14
C ALA A 88 -0.83 4.00 -7.61
N GLY A 89 -0.01 3.61 -8.60
CA GLY A 89 0.20 2.19 -8.90
C GLY A 89 1.12 1.56 -7.86
N ASP A 90 1.09 0.23 -7.78
CA ASP A 90 2.03 -0.52 -6.93
C ASP A 90 3.48 -0.22 -7.34
N MET A 91 4.37 -0.18 -6.35
CA MET A 91 5.75 0.27 -6.55
C MET A 91 6.74 -0.82 -6.12
N PRO A 92 7.31 -1.58 -7.09
CA PRO A 92 8.48 -2.41 -6.87
C PRO A 92 9.65 -1.62 -6.28
N ALA A 93 10.25 -2.14 -5.22
CA ALA A 93 11.33 -1.51 -4.48
C ALA A 93 12.27 -2.56 -3.89
N ALA A 94 13.29 -2.10 -3.16
CA ALA A 94 14.13 -2.96 -2.35
C ALA A 94 14.42 -2.30 -1.00
N PHE A 95 14.48 -3.11 0.05
CA PHE A 95 14.88 -2.70 1.39
C PHE A 95 16.01 -3.61 1.88
N GLU A 96 17.17 -3.02 2.22
CA GLU A 96 18.38 -3.77 2.61
C GLU A 96 18.80 -4.86 1.60
N GLY A 97 18.48 -4.66 0.32
CA GLY A 97 18.78 -5.60 -0.77
C GLY A 97 17.67 -6.63 -1.03
N GLU A 98 16.66 -6.71 -0.18
CA GLU A 98 15.51 -7.60 -0.36
C GLU A 98 14.43 -6.94 -1.24
N PRO A 99 14.01 -7.59 -2.35
CA PRO A 99 12.98 -7.06 -3.22
C PRO A 99 11.59 -7.15 -2.56
N LEU A 100 10.81 -6.09 -2.72
CA LEU A 100 9.43 -6.01 -2.27
C LEU A 100 8.62 -5.16 -3.24
N GLU A 101 7.30 -5.20 -3.13
CA GLU A 101 6.42 -4.29 -3.85
C GLU A 101 5.49 -3.61 -2.86
N LEU A 102 5.48 -2.29 -2.87
CA LEU A 102 4.59 -1.48 -2.04
C LEU A 102 3.21 -1.46 -2.68
N VAL A 103 2.22 -1.98 -1.97
CA VAL A 103 0.82 -1.97 -2.39
C VAL A 103 0.25 -0.57 -2.21
N GLN A 104 -0.42 -0.03 -3.22
CA GLN A 104 -1.02 1.30 -3.22
C GLN A 104 -2.52 1.23 -3.51
N VAL A 105 -3.19 2.38 -3.41
CA VAL A 105 -4.60 2.52 -3.79
C VAL A 105 -4.65 3.10 -5.19
N TRP A 106 -5.25 2.37 -6.13
CA TRP A 106 -5.26 2.79 -7.53
C TRP A 106 -6.26 3.91 -7.81
N SER A 107 -7.42 3.87 -7.15
CA SER A 107 -8.53 4.81 -7.33
C SER A 107 -9.52 4.72 -6.17
N GLU A 108 -10.56 5.55 -6.17
CA GLU A 108 -11.62 5.51 -5.15
C GLU A 108 -12.37 4.17 -5.15
N SER A 109 -12.64 3.59 -6.32
CA SER A 109 -13.30 2.28 -6.41
C SER A 109 -12.39 1.15 -5.94
N ASP A 110 -11.09 1.26 -6.19
CA ASP A 110 -10.10 0.34 -5.67
C ASP A 110 -9.94 0.44 -4.15
N PHE A 111 -10.05 1.65 -3.58
CA PHE A 111 -10.01 1.85 -2.13
C PHE A 111 -11.06 1.04 -1.37
N VAL A 112 -12.25 0.83 -1.97
CA VAL A 112 -13.28 -0.04 -1.40
C VAL A 112 -12.76 -1.48 -1.27
N ARG A 113 -12.11 -2.01 -2.32
CA ARG A 113 -11.53 -3.36 -2.33
C ARG A 113 -10.38 -3.48 -1.33
N VAL A 114 -9.53 -2.46 -1.24
CA VAL A 114 -8.45 -2.40 -0.24
C VAL A 114 -9.03 -2.49 1.18
N GLN A 115 -10.10 -1.75 1.48
CA GLN A 115 -10.77 -1.85 2.78
C GLN A 115 -11.37 -3.24 3.03
N GLU A 116 -12.02 -3.85 2.04
CA GLU A 116 -12.55 -5.22 2.15
C GLU A 116 -11.44 -6.23 2.45
N ASN A 117 -10.30 -6.11 1.76
CA ASN A 117 -9.13 -6.97 1.97
C ASN A 117 -8.52 -6.77 3.37
N LEU A 118 -8.39 -5.52 3.82
CA LEU A 118 -7.93 -5.21 5.18
C LEU A 118 -8.88 -5.80 6.24
N ILE A 119 -10.19 -5.65 6.03
CA ILE A 119 -11.21 -6.24 6.93
C ILE A 119 -11.07 -7.76 6.98
N GLY A 120 -10.97 -8.43 5.83
CA GLY A 120 -10.80 -9.87 5.73
C GLY A 120 -9.55 -10.37 6.45
N HIS A 121 -8.42 -9.69 6.24
CA HIS A 121 -7.14 -10.00 6.88
C HIS A 121 -7.23 -9.85 8.40
N LEU A 122 -7.72 -8.71 8.88
CA LEU A 122 -7.86 -8.44 10.31
C LEU A 122 -8.86 -9.40 11.00
N LEU A 123 -9.97 -9.77 10.34
CA LEU A 123 -10.91 -10.77 10.84
C LEU A 123 -10.27 -12.14 11.01
N MET A 124 -9.47 -12.57 10.02
CA MET A 124 -8.72 -13.82 10.13
C MET A 124 -7.77 -13.80 11.32
N GLN A 125 -7.02 -12.72 11.48
CA GLN A 125 -6.09 -12.55 12.61
C GLN A 125 -6.81 -12.57 13.96
N GLN A 126 -7.96 -11.88 14.09
CA GLN A 126 -8.78 -11.92 15.31
C GLN A 126 -9.27 -13.33 15.63
N ARG A 127 -9.74 -14.09 14.63
CA ARG A 127 -10.16 -15.50 14.80
C ARG A 127 -9.02 -16.40 15.27
N LEU A 128 -7.81 -16.16 14.76
CA LEU A 128 -6.60 -16.89 15.13
C LEU A 128 -5.92 -16.34 16.40
N ARG A 129 -6.48 -15.30 17.03
CA ARG A 129 -5.93 -14.59 18.19
C ARG A 129 -4.51 -14.06 17.95
N GLN A 130 -4.26 -13.60 16.74
CA GLN A 130 -3.00 -13.00 16.33
C GLN A 130 -3.04 -11.48 16.53
N THR A 131 -1.87 -10.86 16.73
CA THR A 131 -1.75 -9.40 16.82
C THR A 131 -2.16 -8.76 15.49
N SER A 132 -3.09 -7.80 15.51
CA SER A 132 -3.51 -7.14 14.27
C SER A 132 -2.34 -6.49 13.54
N THR A 133 -2.23 -6.76 12.24
CA THR A 133 -1.31 -6.07 11.33
C THR A 133 -2.08 -5.67 10.08
N LEU A 134 -1.59 -4.66 9.38
CA LEU A 134 -2.11 -4.26 8.08
C LEU A 134 -1.02 -4.54 7.05
N PHE A 135 -1.31 -5.35 6.04
CA PHE A 135 -0.40 -5.49 4.92
C PHE A 135 -0.18 -4.10 4.29
N ILE A 136 1.03 -3.85 3.80
CA ILE A 136 1.41 -2.61 3.08
C ILE A 136 2.25 -2.92 1.84
N GLY A 137 2.81 -4.14 1.75
CA GLY A 137 3.56 -4.58 0.61
C GLY A 137 3.60 -6.10 0.50
N THR A 138 4.03 -6.58 -0.66
CA THR A 138 4.28 -8.00 -0.93
C THR A 138 5.79 -8.25 -1.03
N THR A 139 6.17 -9.51 -0.95
CA THR A 139 7.53 -9.96 -1.21
C THR A 139 7.52 -10.92 -2.40
N ALA A 140 8.69 -11.39 -2.84
CA ALA A 140 8.78 -12.46 -3.83
C ALA A 140 8.16 -13.80 -3.36
N SER A 141 7.91 -13.96 -2.05
CA SER A 141 7.25 -15.13 -1.48
C SER A 141 5.74 -14.89 -1.38
N GLU A 142 4.95 -15.77 -1.98
CA GLU A 142 3.47 -15.74 -1.88
C GLU A 142 2.96 -15.90 -0.44
N LEU A 143 3.79 -16.45 0.45
CA LEU A 143 3.43 -16.69 1.85
C LEU A 143 3.89 -15.57 2.77
N THR A 144 4.64 -14.58 2.28
CA THR A 144 5.23 -13.53 3.11
C THR A 144 4.88 -12.14 2.58
N ILE A 145 4.29 -11.34 3.44
CA ILE A 145 3.89 -9.96 3.15
C ILE A 145 4.59 -9.00 4.11
N ILE A 146 4.72 -7.75 3.69
CA ILE A 146 5.22 -6.67 4.54
C ILE A 146 4.01 -6.02 5.21
N SER A 147 4.01 -5.97 6.54
CA SER A 147 2.86 -5.46 7.29
C SER A 147 3.26 -4.47 8.38
N LEU A 148 2.42 -3.47 8.61
CA LEU A 148 2.47 -2.60 9.78
C LEU A 148 1.81 -3.28 10.97
N CYS A 149 2.54 -3.47 12.07
CA CYS A 149 2.00 -3.95 13.33
C CYS A 149 1.14 -2.87 13.99
N ASN A 150 -0.15 -3.18 14.17
CA ASN A 150 -1.09 -2.23 14.73
C ASN A 150 -0.86 -1.96 16.23
N LEU A 151 -0.09 -2.83 16.91
CA LEU A 151 0.25 -2.67 18.32
C LEU A 151 1.60 -1.97 18.54
N SER A 152 2.64 -2.37 17.81
CA SER A 152 4.01 -1.89 18.04
C SER A 152 4.47 -0.77 17.10
N GLU A 153 3.66 -0.41 16.09
CA GLU A 153 4.01 0.55 15.03
C GLU A 153 5.19 0.15 14.15
N GLN A 154 5.70 -1.07 14.32
CA GLN A 154 6.82 -1.59 13.54
C GLN A 154 6.32 -2.21 12.24
N VAL A 155 7.10 -2.03 11.17
CA VAL A 155 6.95 -2.79 9.94
C VAL A 155 7.67 -4.13 10.10
N LEU A 156 7.00 -5.23 9.76
CA LEU A 156 7.49 -6.60 9.91
C LEU A 156 7.18 -7.46 8.69
N HIS A 157 7.91 -8.56 8.54
CA HIS A 157 7.52 -9.63 7.63
C HIS A 157 6.46 -10.49 8.31
N GLU A 158 5.30 -10.64 7.67
CA GLU A 158 4.20 -11.46 8.15
C GLU A 158 4.06 -12.72 7.30
N GLN A 159 3.98 -13.88 7.96
CA GLN A 159 3.62 -15.13 7.29
C GLN A 159 2.10 -15.30 7.24
N VAL A 160 1.53 -15.34 6.04
CA VAL A 160 0.10 -15.53 5.83
C VAL A 160 -0.31 -16.94 6.30
N GLY A 161 -1.27 -17.02 7.21
CA GLY A 161 -1.77 -18.30 7.75
C GLY A 161 -0.83 -19.03 8.73
N GLY A 162 0.36 -18.48 9.01
CA GLY A 162 1.35 -19.06 9.93
C GLY A 162 1.11 -18.66 11.39
N LYS A 163 1.49 -19.53 12.34
CA LYS A 163 1.49 -19.22 13.78
C LYS A 163 2.74 -18.47 14.27
N ARG A 164 3.76 -18.28 13.44
CA ARG A 164 5.03 -17.62 13.80
C ARG A 164 5.11 -16.20 13.24
N ARG A 165 5.70 -15.32 14.04
CA ARG A 165 6.08 -13.94 13.73
C ARG A 165 7.51 -13.76 14.17
#